data_AF-A0A1A8G768-F1
#
_entry.id   AF-A0A1A8G768-F1
#
_cell.length_a   1.000
_cell.length_b   1.000
_cell.length_c   1.000
_cell.angle_alpha   90.00
_cell.angle_beta   90.00
_cell.angle_gamma   90.00
#
_symmetry.space_group_name_H-M   'P 1'
#
loop_
_entity.id
_entity.type
_entity.pdbx_description
1 polymer ?
#
loop_
_entity_poly.entity_id
_entity_poly.type
_entity_poly.pdbx_seq_one_letter_code
_entity_poly.pdbx_strand_id
1 'polypeptide(L)' 'IIKTQSDSSVTITCANGKWNKQVSCEPVDCGLPDKYHVHPAHFSFPEGTTYGKRSTFQCKEPAQLIGT' A
#
# COMPACT_ATOMS: atom_id res chain seq x y z
N ILE A 1 6.15 -5.50 5.94
CA ILE A 1 5.20 -5.72 7.06
C ILE A 1 3.96 -4.93 6.69
N ILE A 2 2.90 -5.60 6.25
CA ILE A 2 1.63 -4.95 5.93
C ILE A 2 1.13 -4.31 7.22
N LYS A 3 1.13 -2.98 7.31
CA LYS A 3 0.57 -2.27 8.46
C LYS A 3 -0.93 -2.15 8.25
N THR A 4 -1.66 -3.24 8.47
CA THR A 4 -3.11 -3.20 8.64
C THR A 4 -3.37 -2.42 9.92
N GLN A 5 -3.64 -1.11 9.81
CA GLN A 5 -4.09 -0.31 10.94
C GLN A 5 -5.45 -0.85 11.37
N SER A 6 -5.44 -1.71 12.39
CA SER A 6 -6.66 -2.22 13.04
C SER A 6 -7.28 -1.20 14.01
N ASP A 7 -6.57 -0.12 14.32
CA ASP A 7 -7.03 0.92 15.24
C ASP A 7 -6.66 2.29 14.65
N SER A 8 -7.68 3.10 14.36
CA SER A 8 -7.56 4.43 13.76
C SER A 8 -7.24 5.51 14.79
N SER A 9 -7.06 5.14 16.06
CA SER A 9 -6.87 6.09 17.15
C SER A 9 -5.61 5.77 17.97
N VAL A 10 -4.83 6.81 18.25
CA VAL A 10 -3.66 6.73 19.13
C VAL A 10 -3.79 7.81 20.19
N THR A 11 -3.94 7.40 21.46
CA THR A 11 -3.93 8.33 22.59
C THR A 11 -2.51 8.68 23.01
N ILE A 12 -2.21 9.97 23.04
CA ILE A 12 -0.95 10.54 23.55
C ILE A 12 -1.21 11.48 24.72
N THR A 13 -0.25 11.58 25.62
CA THR A 13 -0.33 12.39 26.84
C THR A 13 0.88 13.31 26.91
N CYS A 14 0.64 14.60 27.17
CA CYS A 14 1.68 15.57 27.46
C CYS A 14 1.73 15.81 28.97
N ALA A 15 2.91 15.62 29.56
CA ALA A 15 3.17 15.95 30.96
C ALA A 15 4.55 16.62 31.07
N ASN A 16 4.66 17.67 31.88
CA ASN A 16 5.91 18.41 32.10
C ASN A 16 6.60 18.86 30.78
N GLY A 17 5.79 19.27 29.79
CA GLY A 17 6.30 19.72 28.49
C GLY A 17 6.83 18.61 27.58
N LYS A 18 6.65 17.34 27.93
CA LYS A 18 7.12 16.20 27.14
C LYS A 18 5.97 15.25 26.80
N TRP A 19 5.93 14.83 25.54
CA TRP A 19 5.02 13.78 25.08
C TRP A 19 5.49 12.40 25.54
N ASN A 20 4.55 11.55 25.95
CA ASN A 20 4.84 10.18 26.37
C ASN A 20 5.19 9.23 25.21
N LYS A 21 4.84 9.60 23.97
CA LYS A 21 5.04 8.80 22.75
C LYS A 21 5.33 9.70 21.56
N GLN A 22 6.13 9.20 20.63
CA GLN A 22 6.27 9.77 19.29
C GLN A 22 5.30 9.04 18.36
N VAL A 23 4.53 9.81 17.58
CA VAL A 23 3.55 9.28 16.62
C VAL A 23 3.92 9.76 15.23
N SER A 24 3.90 8.85 14.25
CA SER A 24 4.05 9.18 12.82
C SER A 24 2.89 8.56 12.05
N CYS A 25 2.30 9.33 11.15
CA CYS A 25 1.28 8.86 10.22
C CYS A 25 1.97 8.35 8.96
N GLU A 26 2.30 7.05 8.95
CA GLU A 26 2.86 6.42 7.76
C GLU A 26 1.76 6.09 6.74
N PRO A 27 2.02 6.24 5.42
CA PRO A 27 1.09 5.82 4.39
C PRO A 27 0.68 4.36 4.54
N VAL A 28 -0.60 4.07 4.34
CA VAL A 28 -1.12 2.69 4.35
C VAL A 28 -0.51 1.92 3.18
N ASP A 29 -0.06 0.70 3.43
CA ASP A 29 0.37 -0.23 2.39
C ASP A 29 -0.84 -1.04 1.92
N CYS A 30 -1.24 -0.87 0.65
CA CYS A 30 -2.37 -1.57 0.05
C CYS A 30 -2.07 -3.06 -0.20
N GLY A 31 -0.80 -3.47 -0.11
CA GLY A 31 -0.35 -4.79 -0.49
C GLY A 31 -0.32 -5.00 -2.01
N LEU A 32 0.14 -6.19 -2.42
CA LEU A 32 0.21 -6.55 -3.82
C LEU A 32 -1.20 -6.89 -4.34
N PRO A 33 -1.61 -6.37 -5.52
CA PRO A 33 -2.84 -6.78 -6.18
C PRO A 33 -2.88 -8.29 -6.41
N ASP A 34 -4.08 -8.87 -6.39
CA ASP A 34 -4.26 -10.28 -6.72
C ASP A 34 -3.84 -10.55 -8.17
N LYS A 35 -2.84 -11.42 -8.34
CA LYS A 35 -2.28 -11.84 -9.64
C LYS A 35 -3.30 -12.55 -10.54
N TYR A 36 -4.44 -12.98 -10.00
CA TYR A 36 -5.50 -13.63 -10.76
C TYR A 36 -6.49 -12.62 -11.36
N HIS A 37 -6.50 -11.36 -10.93
CA HIS A 37 -7.35 -10.33 -11.54
C HIS A 37 -6.90 -9.96 -12.95
N VAL A 38 -5.59 -10.01 -13.23
CA VAL A 38 -5.02 -9.77 -14.56
C VAL A 38 -4.02 -10.88 -14.86
N HIS A 39 -4.47 -11.92 -15.56
CA HIS A 39 -3.65 -13.10 -15.86
C HIS A 39 -3.79 -13.52 -17.33
N PRO A 40 -2.69 -13.90 -18.01
CA PRO A 40 -1.29 -13.84 -17.58
C PRO A 40 -0.71 -12.43 -17.74
N ALA A 41 -0.07 -11.88 -16.70
CA ALA A 41 0.55 -10.55 -16.75
C ALA A 41 1.87 -10.46 -15.96
N HIS A 42 2.70 -9.50 -16.34
CA HIS A 42 3.79 -8.95 -15.54
C HIS A 42 3.26 -7.77 -14.72
N PHE A 43 3.58 -7.74 -13.44
CA PHE A 43 3.24 -6.63 -12.54
C PHE A 43 4.52 -5.90 -12.12
N SER A 44 4.46 -4.58 -12.02
CA SER A 44 5.57 -3.73 -11.64
C SER A 44 5.16 -2.74 -10.53
N PHE A 45 5.99 -2.70 -9.48
CA PHE A 45 5.77 -1.91 -8.26
C PHE A 45 7.06 -1.15 -7.89
N PRO A 46 7.62 -0.31 -8.78
CA PRO A 46 8.94 0.28 -8.58
C PRO A 46 9.01 1.19 -7.34
N GLU A 47 7.88 1.78 -6.96
CA GLU A 47 7.75 2.67 -5.81
C GLU A 47 7.05 2.01 -4.59
N GLY A 48 6.75 0.71 -4.68
CA GLY A 48 5.96 -0.03 -3.69
C GLY A 48 4.44 0.13 -3.87
N THR A 49 3.71 -0.24 -2.83
CA THR A 49 2.23 -0.37 -2.80
C THR A 49 1.57 0.54 -1.76
N THR A 50 2.29 1.53 -1.26
CA THR A 50 1.74 2.50 -0.32
C THR A 50 0.78 3.48 -0.99
N TYR A 51 -0.13 4.04 -0.20
CA TYR A 51 -1.13 5.00 -0.67
C TYR A 51 -0.48 6.13 -1.49
N GLY A 52 -1.03 6.36 -2.68
CA GLY A 52 -0.52 7.37 -3.63
C GLY A 52 0.54 6.85 -4.62
N LYS A 53 1.07 5.63 -4.44
CA LYS A 53 1.99 5.02 -5.41
C LYS A 53 1.25 4.39 -6.58
N ARG A 54 1.89 4.37 -7.75
CA ARG A 54 1.32 3.81 -8.98
C ARG A 54 1.93 2.44 -9.28
N SER A 55 1.06 1.47 -9.53
CA SER A 55 1.42 0.14 -10.01
C SER A 55 1.07 0.01 -11.48
N THR A 56 1.86 -0.73 -12.25
CA THR A 56 1.57 -1.02 -13.66
C THR A 56 1.54 -2.51 -13.90
N PHE A 57 0.79 -2.93 -14.91
CA PHE A 57 0.76 -4.30 -15.38
C PHE A 57 0.81 -4.34 -16.91
N GLN A 58 1.40 -5.40 -17.45
CA GLN A 58 1.37 -5.73 -18.87
C GLN A 58 1.01 -7.20 -19.05
N CYS A 59 0.04 -7.46 -19.92
CA CYS A 59 -0.29 -8.83 -20.32
C CYS A 59 0.93 -9.51 -20.95
N LYS A 60 1.16 -10.77 -20.60
CA LYS A 60 2.20 -11.58 -21.23
C LYS A 60 1.74 -12.01 -22.60
N GLU A 61 2.60 -11.94 -23.60
CA GLU A 61 2.29 -12.52 -24.91
C GLU A 61 1.91 -14.00 -24.78
N PRO A 62 0.89 -14.48 -25.52
CA PRO A 62 0.10 -13.77 -26.54
C PRO A 62 -1.15 -13.04 -26.01
N ALA A 63 -1.32 -12.90 -24.69
CA ALA A 63 -2.51 -12.30 -24.10
C ALA A 63 -2.56 -10.78 -24.36
N GLN A 64 -3.76 -10.28 -24.63
CA GLN A 64 -4.03 -8.87 -24.89
C GLN A 64 -4.96 -8.29 -23.83
N LEU A 65 -4.74 -7.02 -23.45
CA LEU A 65 -5.63 -6.29 -22.57
C LEU A 65 -6.89 -5.89 -23.37
N ILE A 66 -8.06 -6.31 -22.90
CA ILE A 66 -9.34 -5.96 -23.50
C ILE A 66 -10.12 -5.10 -22.50
N GLY A 67 -10.30 -3.82 -22.83
CA GLY A 67 -10.95 -2.84 -21.95
C GLY A 67 -10.17 -1.52 -21.89
N THR A 68 -10.70 -0.58 -21.13
CA THR A 68 -10.10 0.74 -20.86
C THR A 68 -9.82 0.91 -19.37
#